data_AF-A0A0F9SKW6-F1
#
_entry.id   AF-A0A0F9SKW6-F1
#
_cell.length_a   1.000
_cell.length_b   1.000
_cell.length_c   1.000
_cell.angle_alpha   90.00
_cell.angle_beta   90.00
_cell.angle_gamma   90.00
#
_symmetry.space_group_name_H-M   'P 1'
#
loop_
_entity.id
_entity.type
_entity.pdbx_description
1 polymer ?
#
loop_
_entity_poly.entity_id
_entity_poly.type
_entity_poly.pdbx_seq_one_letter_code
_entity_poly.pdbx_strand_id
1 'polypeptide(L)'
;MQNGQMIRINEVFTSIDGEINTFGQGRFTTFIRFSGCNLDCSYCDTKYAQVLGHGKLMSVDQIVQKVKDLGCKKITITGGEPLIQKEGFDELTKKLWHQGFYISVETNGTIKPEGYGIGCWIVDYKLPSSGYYHKMKDENFVDLNSGHYVKFVIADKKDYVMAKFVMDHLKYLGCQAKFAFSPMIEIGGDDGNGYKV
;
A
#
# COMPACT_ATOMS: atom_id res chain seq x y z
N MET A 1 -5.24 5.32 -32.34
CA MET A 1 -5.52 4.72 -31.02
C MET A 1 -4.46 5.26 -30.09
N GLN A 2 -4.80 6.04 -29.06
CA GLN A 2 -3.80 6.44 -28.07
C GLN A 2 -3.41 5.18 -27.31
N ASN A 3 -2.14 4.79 -27.39
CA ASN A 3 -1.61 3.76 -26.50
C ASN A 3 -1.68 4.33 -25.07
N GLY A 4 -2.50 3.74 -24.20
CA GLY A 4 -2.58 4.12 -22.79
C GLY A 4 -1.24 3.93 -22.08
N GLN A 5 -1.05 4.60 -20.93
CA GLN A 5 0.18 4.48 -20.17
C GLN A 5 0.54 3.02 -19.86
N MET A 6 1.83 2.74 -19.85
CA MET A 6 2.35 1.40 -19.55
C MET A 6 2.81 1.35 -18.09
N ILE A 7 2.43 0.29 -17.39
CA ILE A 7 2.75 0.07 -15.99
C ILE A 7 3.44 -1.29 -15.87
N ARG A 8 4.52 -1.36 -15.09
CA ARG A 8 5.10 -2.63 -14.66
C ARG A 8 4.29 -3.18 -13.51
N ILE A 9 3.60 -4.27 -13.77
CA ILE A 9 2.73 -4.99 -12.84
C ILE A 9 3.36 -6.34 -12.54
N ASN A 10 3.49 -6.65 -11.26
CA ASN A 10 3.97 -7.94 -10.82
C ASN A 10 2.84 -8.98 -10.89
N GLU A 11 1.66 -8.65 -10.35
CA GLU A 11 0.50 -9.53 -10.38
C GLU A 11 -0.84 -8.78 -10.29
N VAL A 12 -1.89 -9.41 -10.82
CA VAL A 12 -3.29 -8.98 -10.66
C VAL A 12 -4.10 -10.23 -10.39
N PHE A 13 -4.72 -10.28 -9.22
CA PHE A 13 -5.40 -11.47 -8.70
C PHE A 13 -6.49 -11.07 -7.69
N THR A 14 -7.36 -11.99 -7.32
CA THR A 14 -8.40 -11.73 -6.31
C THR A 14 -8.15 -12.57 -5.08
N SER A 15 -8.29 -11.96 -3.91
CA SER A 15 -8.09 -12.62 -2.63
C SER A 15 -8.91 -11.92 -1.54
N ILE A 16 -8.67 -12.30 -0.30
CA ILE A 16 -9.19 -11.63 0.89
C ILE A 16 -8.17 -10.60 1.35
N ASP A 17 -8.62 -9.37 1.58
CA ASP A 17 -7.81 -8.30 2.17
C ASP A 17 -7.59 -8.58 3.65
N GLY A 18 -6.33 -8.82 4.01
CA GLY A 18 -5.92 -9.14 5.37
C GLY A 18 -5.66 -7.90 6.23
N GLU A 19 -5.52 -6.72 5.63
CA GLU A 19 -5.15 -5.51 6.34
C GLU A 19 -6.31 -4.52 6.51
N ILE A 20 -6.09 -3.50 7.33
CA ILE A 20 -7.09 -2.45 7.56
C ILE A 20 -7.43 -1.74 6.24
N ASN A 21 -8.71 -1.45 6.04
CA ASN A 21 -9.19 -0.56 4.99
C ASN A 21 -10.59 -0.03 5.36
N THR A 22 -11.18 0.81 4.52
CA THR A 22 -12.52 1.38 4.76
C THR A 22 -13.66 0.33 4.79
N PHE A 23 -13.47 -0.83 4.19
CA PHE A 23 -14.44 -1.94 4.19
C PHE A 23 -14.22 -2.96 5.32
N GLY A 24 -13.17 -2.78 6.12
CA GLY A 24 -12.71 -3.69 7.16
C GLY A 24 -11.85 -4.85 6.62
N GLN A 25 -11.14 -5.51 7.52
CA GLN A 25 -10.36 -6.72 7.25
C GLN A 25 -11.28 -7.89 6.86
N GLY A 26 -10.75 -8.85 6.12
CA GLY A 26 -11.46 -10.07 5.74
C GLY A 26 -12.39 -9.89 4.53
N ARG A 27 -12.21 -8.83 3.73
CA ARG A 27 -13.08 -8.54 2.57
C ARG A 27 -12.43 -8.98 1.27
N PHE A 28 -13.24 -9.55 0.38
CA PHE A 28 -12.79 -9.91 -0.96
C PHE A 28 -12.42 -8.66 -1.78
N THR A 29 -11.26 -8.67 -2.44
CA THR A 29 -10.71 -7.56 -3.22
C THR A 29 -9.87 -8.09 -4.38
N THR A 30 -9.85 -7.36 -5.50
CA THR A 30 -8.86 -7.58 -6.56
C THR A 30 -7.60 -6.77 -6.24
N PHE A 31 -6.49 -7.47 -6.03
CA PHE A 31 -5.19 -6.86 -5.86
C PHE A 31 -4.59 -6.48 -7.22
N ILE A 32 -4.03 -5.28 -7.30
CA ILE A 32 -3.15 -4.84 -8.39
C ILE A 32 -1.79 -4.53 -7.77
N ARG A 33 -0.84 -5.45 -7.91
CA ARG A 33 0.50 -5.33 -7.34
C ARG A 33 1.47 -4.77 -8.39
N PHE A 34 1.92 -3.54 -8.17
CA PHE A 34 2.92 -2.87 -8.99
C PHE A 34 4.30 -3.56 -8.85
N SER A 35 5.26 -3.17 -9.69
CA SER A 35 6.64 -3.65 -9.58
C SER A 35 7.59 -2.49 -9.33
N GLY A 36 8.61 -2.74 -8.51
CA GLY A 36 9.61 -1.75 -8.14
C GLY A 36 9.22 -0.97 -6.90
N CYS A 37 10.16 -0.75 -5.98
CA CYS A 37 9.97 0.09 -4.80
C CYS A 37 11.16 1.03 -4.64
N ASN A 38 10.93 2.21 -4.08
CA ASN A 38 11.98 3.16 -3.72
C ASN A 38 12.56 2.93 -2.30
N LEU A 39 12.17 1.84 -1.63
CA LEU A 39 12.70 1.41 -0.33
C LEU A 39 13.08 -0.08 -0.35
N ASP A 40 13.94 -0.48 0.60
CA ASP A 40 14.39 -1.85 0.83
C ASP A 40 14.26 -2.26 2.30
N CYS A 41 13.03 -2.16 2.80
CA CYS A 41 12.73 -2.36 4.22
C CYS A 41 13.19 -3.73 4.71
N SER A 42 13.84 -3.78 5.88
CA SER A 42 14.38 -5.01 6.47
C SER A 42 13.36 -6.15 6.58
N TYR A 43 12.10 -5.80 6.91
CA TYR A 43 10.98 -6.73 7.12
C TYR A 43 10.04 -6.86 5.90
N CYS A 44 10.47 -6.46 4.69
CA CYS A 44 9.61 -6.56 3.50
C CYS A 44 9.21 -8.02 3.24
N ASP A 45 7.91 -8.31 3.30
CA ASP A 45 7.29 -9.61 3.00
C ASP A 45 7.13 -9.85 1.49
N THR A 46 7.20 -8.78 0.70
CA THR A 46 6.94 -8.79 -0.75
C THR A 46 8.20 -8.46 -1.55
N LYS A 47 9.38 -8.97 -1.14
CA LYS A 47 10.67 -8.67 -1.80
C LYS A 47 10.67 -8.92 -3.30
N TYR A 48 9.91 -9.92 -3.76
CA TYR A 48 9.79 -10.25 -5.17
C TYR A 48 9.16 -9.11 -6.03
N ALA A 49 8.29 -8.28 -5.44
CA ALA A 49 7.67 -7.14 -6.13
C ALA A 49 8.49 -5.84 -6.02
N GLN A 50 9.53 -5.83 -5.19
CA GLN A 50 10.34 -4.65 -4.89
C GLN A 50 11.40 -4.35 -5.96
N VAL A 51 11.82 -5.36 -6.71
CA VAL A 51 12.91 -5.24 -7.68
C VAL A 51 12.49 -4.34 -8.85
N LEU A 52 13.26 -3.27 -9.09
CA LEU A 52 13.05 -2.38 -10.22
C LEU A 52 13.26 -3.13 -11.54
N GLY A 53 12.39 -2.87 -12.52
CA GLY A 53 12.48 -3.48 -13.85
C GLY A 53 11.88 -4.89 -13.97
N HIS A 54 11.54 -5.55 -12.86
CA HIS A 54 10.78 -6.81 -12.86
C HIS A 54 9.29 -6.58 -13.22
N GLY A 55 8.52 -7.66 -13.26
CA GLY A 55 7.10 -7.65 -13.60
C GLY A 55 6.83 -7.55 -15.11
N LYS A 56 5.56 -7.66 -15.47
CA LYS A 56 5.07 -7.54 -16.84
C LYS A 56 4.70 -6.08 -17.12
N LEU A 57 5.19 -5.56 -18.24
CA LEU A 57 4.71 -4.28 -18.75
C LEU A 57 3.31 -4.47 -19.34
N MET A 58 2.32 -3.76 -18.78
CA MET A 58 0.91 -3.84 -19.17
C MET A 58 0.37 -2.44 -19.42
N SER A 59 -0.47 -2.26 -20.44
CA SER A 59 -1.19 -1.00 -20.60
C SER A 59 -2.28 -0.88 -19.55
N VAL A 60 -2.67 0.35 -19.20
CA VAL A 60 -3.82 0.61 -18.32
C VAL A 60 -5.07 -0.16 -18.78
N ASP A 61 -5.32 -0.22 -20.09
CA ASP A 61 -6.46 -0.94 -20.67
C ASP A 61 -6.42 -2.44 -20.38
N GLN A 62 -5.25 -3.06 -20.50
CA GLN A 62 -5.06 -4.47 -20.18
C GLN A 62 -5.31 -4.75 -18.69
N ILE A 63 -4.85 -3.85 -17.82
CA ILE A 63 -5.05 -3.97 -16.36
C ILE A 63 -6.53 -3.85 -16.02
N VAL A 64 -7.20 -2.82 -16.55
CA VAL A 64 -8.64 -2.60 -16.33
C VAL A 64 -9.47 -3.78 -16.84
N GLN A 65 -9.14 -4.32 -18.02
CA GLN A 65 -9.85 -5.50 -18.53
C GLN A 65 -9.65 -6.71 -17.61
N LYS A 66 -8.41 -6.99 -17.19
CA LYS A 66 -8.12 -8.09 -16.27
C LYS A 66 -8.87 -7.95 -14.94
N VAL A 67 -8.97 -6.75 -14.39
CA VAL A 67 -9.74 -6.46 -13.17
C VAL A 67 -11.23 -6.75 -13.36
N LYS A 68 -11.80 -6.39 -14.52
CA LYS A 68 -13.20 -6.70 -14.85
C LYS A 68 -13.46 -8.18 -14.94
N ASP A 69 -12.55 -8.92 -15.59
CA ASP A 69 -12.69 -10.37 -15.78
C ASP A 69 -12.69 -11.11 -14.44
N LEU A 70 -12.03 -10.56 -13.42
CA LEU A 70 -12.04 -11.07 -12.05
C LEU A 70 -13.33 -10.76 -11.26
N GLY A 71 -14.18 -9.85 -11.75
CA GLY A 71 -15.54 -9.63 -11.25
C GLY A 71 -15.69 -8.95 -9.88
N CYS A 72 -14.61 -8.62 -9.16
CA CYS A 72 -14.68 -7.94 -7.88
C CYS A 72 -14.73 -6.40 -8.03
N LYS A 73 -15.70 -5.74 -7.39
CA LYS A 73 -15.85 -4.27 -7.40
C LYS A 73 -14.86 -3.53 -6.50
N LYS A 74 -14.22 -4.23 -5.56
CA LYS A 74 -13.22 -3.66 -4.65
C LYS A 74 -11.83 -3.95 -5.20
N ILE A 75 -10.97 -2.95 -5.15
CA ILE A 75 -9.60 -3.02 -5.63
C ILE A 75 -8.68 -2.55 -4.53
N THR A 76 -7.61 -3.31 -4.30
CA THR A 76 -6.48 -2.91 -3.46
C THR A 76 -5.25 -2.78 -4.35
N ILE A 77 -4.83 -1.54 -4.60
CA ILE A 77 -3.60 -1.26 -5.35
C ILE A 77 -2.44 -1.23 -4.35
N THR A 78 -1.38 -1.99 -4.62
CA THR A 78 -0.27 -2.18 -3.67
C THR A 78 1.08 -2.37 -4.40
N GLY A 79 2.11 -2.65 -3.61
CA GLY A 79 3.55 -2.57 -3.85
C GLY A 79 4.10 -3.30 -5.09
N GLY A 80 5.41 -3.30 -5.38
CA GLY A 80 6.34 -2.30 -4.85
C GLY A 80 5.80 -0.89 -5.12
N GLU A 81 6.21 0.11 -4.34
CA GLU A 81 5.57 1.42 -4.23
C GLU A 81 4.82 1.93 -5.48
N PRO A 82 3.46 1.92 -5.49
CA PRO A 82 2.68 2.29 -6.68
C PRO A 82 2.99 3.70 -7.20
N LEU A 83 3.31 4.64 -6.30
CA LEU A 83 3.48 6.04 -6.63
C LEU A 83 4.78 6.35 -7.36
N ILE A 84 5.72 5.40 -7.49
CA ILE A 84 6.90 5.60 -8.35
C ILE A 84 6.57 5.52 -9.85
N GLN A 85 5.39 5.00 -10.22
CA GLN A 85 4.88 4.94 -11.60
C GLN A 85 3.68 5.89 -11.77
N LYS A 86 3.85 7.16 -11.37
CA LYS A 86 2.77 8.13 -11.12
C LYS A 86 1.82 8.34 -12.30
N GLU A 87 2.35 8.51 -13.51
CA GLU A 87 1.53 8.77 -14.71
C GLU A 87 0.60 7.59 -15.01
N GLY A 88 1.14 6.37 -14.94
CA GLY A 88 0.37 5.15 -15.10
C GLY A 88 -0.62 4.92 -13.96
N PHE A 89 -0.20 5.17 -12.71
CA PHE A 89 -1.05 5.09 -11.53
C PHE A 89 -2.26 6.04 -11.63
N ASP A 90 -2.05 7.28 -12.04
CA ASP A 90 -3.11 8.28 -12.20
C ASP A 90 -4.10 7.89 -13.29
N GLU A 91 -3.63 7.44 -14.45
CA GLU A 91 -4.50 6.99 -15.54
C GLU A 91 -5.31 5.76 -15.10
N LEU A 92 -4.68 4.78 -14.44
CA LEU A 92 -5.32 3.57 -13.95
C LEU A 92 -6.43 3.89 -12.92
N THR A 93 -6.09 4.66 -11.88
CA THR A 93 -7.05 4.98 -10.81
C THR A 93 -8.23 5.79 -11.33
N LYS A 94 -7.98 6.77 -12.20
CA LYS A 94 -9.03 7.54 -12.90
C LYS A 94 -9.96 6.64 -13.72
N LYS A 95 -9.39 5.71 -14.50
CA LYS A 95 -10.18 4.84 -15.37
C LYS A 95 -11.01 3.81 -14.60
N LEU A 96 -10.47 3.26 -13.51
CA LEU A 96 -11.20 2.36 -12.62
C LEU A 96 -12.32 3.11 -11.87
N TRP A 97 -12.04 4.30 -11.36
CA TRP A 97 -13.03 5.12 -10.66
C TRP A 97 -14.23 5.48 -11.53
N HIS A 98 -14.00 5.93 -12.77
CA HIS A 98 -15.09 6.21 -13.73
C HIS A 98 -15.95 4.98 -14.06
N GLN A 99 -15.47 3.77 -13.77
CA GLN A 99 -16.20 2.51 -13.98
C GLN A 99 -16.85 1.97 -12.71
N GLY A 100 -16.86 2.77 -11.64
CA GLY A 100 -17.54 2.47 -10.39
C GLY A 100 -16.84 1.40 -9.55
N PHE A 101 -15.52 1.26 -9.66
CA PHE A 101 -14.73 0.45 -8.73
C PHE A 101 -14.43 1.24 -7.44
N TYR A 102 -14.35 0.53 -6.32
CA TYR A 102 -13.91 1.08 -5.05
C TYR A 102 -12.43 0.80 -4.87
N ILE A 103 -11.62 1.87 -4.80
CA ILE A 103 -10.16 1.76 -4.82
C ILE A 103 -9.61 2.08 -3.43
N SER A 104 -8.86 1.13 -2.88
CA SER A 104 -7.95 1.33 -1.75
C SER A 104 -6.50 1.25 -2.26
N VAL A 105 -5.60 2.04 -1.69
CA VAL A 105 -4.19 2.07 -2.08
C VAL A 105 -3.29 1.94 -0.88
N GLU A 106 -2.36 1.00 -0.94
CA GLU A 106 -1.27 0.83 0.01
C GLU A 106 0.00 1.48 -0.54
N THR A 107 0.59 2.37 0.25
CA THR A 107 1.82 3.10 -0.11
C THR A 107 2.73 3.24 1.13
N ASN A 108 4.04 3.37 0.90
CA ASN A 108 5.04 3.57 1.94
C ASN A 108 5.15 5.03 2.43
N GLY A 109 4.36 5.96 1.86
CA GLY A 109 4.26 7.34 2.34
C GLY A 109 5.45 8.25 2.03
N THR A 110 6.46 7.79 1.28
CA THR A 110 7.59 8.65 0.84
C THR A 110 7.22 9.64 -0.26
N ILE A 111 6.20 9.29 -1.05
CA ILE A 111 5.58 10.14 -2.07
C ILE A 111 4.20 10.53 -1.57
N LYS A 112 3.80 11.78 -1.81
CA LYS A 112 2.52 12.31 -1.34
C LYS A 112 1.35 11.45 -1.88
N PRO A 113 0.48 10.91 -1.02
CA PRO A 113 -0.66 10.08 -1.43
C PRO A 113 -1.73 10.89 -2.17
N GLU A 114 -1.58 11.00 -3.50
CA GLU A 114 -2.50 11.71 -4.38
C GLU A 114 -2.86 10.86 -5.60
N GLY A 115 -4.13 10.92 -6.02
CA GLY A 115 -4.65 10.18 -7.17
C GLY A 115 -6.17 10.35 -7.33
N TYR A 116 -6.73 9.73 -8.37
CA TYR A 116 -8.13 9.94 -8.74
C TYR A 116 -9.05 8.86 -8.16
N GLY A 117 -10.12 9.27 -7.49
CA GLY A 117 -11.18 8.36 -7.08
C GLY A 117 -10.79 7.34 -6.01
N ILE A 118 -9.74 7.63 -5.25
CA ILE A 118 -9.25 6.76 -4.18
C ILE A 118 -10.14 6.96 -2.95
N GLY A 119 -10.81 5.88 -2.53
CA GLY A 119 -11.70 5.89 -1.37
C GLY A 119 -10.97 5.64 -0.05
N CYS A 120 -9.78 5.05 -0.09
CA CYS A 120 -9.00 4.74 1.10
C CYS A 120 -7.50 4.72 0.79
N TRP A 121 -6.74 5.60 1.43
CA TRP A 121 -5.29 5.46 1.52
C TRP A 121 -4.92 4.68 2.77
N ILE A 122 -4.02 3.72 2.61
CA ILE A 122 -3.32 3.03 3.69
C ILE A 122 -1.86 3.39 3.54
N VAL A 123 -1.40 4.31 4.38
CA VAL A 123 -0.04 4.87 4.31
C VAL A 123 0.79 4.26 5.42
N ASP A 124 1.75 3.41 5.06
CA ASP A 124 2.62 2.72 6.01
C ASP A 124 3.80 3.60 6.40
N TYR A 125 3.68 4.28 7.56
CA TYR A 125 4.72 5.11 8.12
C TYR A 125 5.86 4.24 8.62
N LYS A 126 7.01 4.36 7.98
CA LYS A 126 8.17 3.51 8.26
C LYS A 126 8.85 3.92 9.56
N LEU A 127 8.99 2.95 10.47
CA LEU A 127 9.61 3.12 11.78
C LEU A 127 11.05 2.58 11.80
N PRO A 128 11.85 2.79 12.87
CA PRO A 128 13.27 2.49 12.88
C PRO A 128 13.63 1.07 12.41
N SER A 129 12.86 0.05 12.78
CA SER A 129 13.14 -1.33 12.35
C SER A 129 13.03 -1.55 10.84
N SER A 130 12.39 -0.64 10.11
CA SER A 130 12.36 -0.69 8.64
C SER A 130 13.74 -0.42 8.03
N GLY A 131 14.58 0.36 8.71
CA GLY A 131 15.79 0.96 8.15
C GLY A 131 15.54 2.27 7.37
N TYR A 132 14.29 2.66 7.13
CA TYR A 132 13.90 3.75 6.23
C TYR A 132 13.08 4.87 6.88
N TYR A 133 12.98 4.92 8.21
CA TYR A 133 12.23 5.96 8.92
C TYR A 133 12.69 7.39 8.56
N HIS A 134 13.99 7.57 8.30
CA HIS A 134 14.58 8.85 7.91
C HIS A 134 14.13 9.35 6.52
N LYS A 135 13.42 8.52 5.74
CA LYS A 135 12.81 8.90 4.45
C LYS A 135 11.38 9.42 4.59
N MET A 136 10.77 9.30 5.77
CA MET A 136 9.41 9.75 6.01
C MET A 136 9.33 11.26 5.98
N LYS A 137 8.25 11.78 5.40
CA LYS A 137 7.94 13.20 5.31
C LYS A 137 6.56 13.42 5.90
N ASP A 138 6.50 13.98 7.10
CA ASP A 138 5.23 14.12 7.83
C ASP A 138 4.19 14.96 7.05
N GLU A 139 4.64 15.90 6.20
CA GLU A 139 3.80 16.66 5.27
C GLU A 139 2.95 15.78 4.34
N ASN A 140 3.42 14.56 4.00
CA ASN A 140 2.67 13.63 3.15
C ASN A 140 1.43 13.03 3.86
N PHE A 141 1.31 13.22 5.18
CA PHE A 141 0.26 12.63 5.99
C PHE A 141 -0.79 13.65 6.44
N VAL A 142 -0.49 14.95 6.33
CA VAL A 142 -1.34 16.05 6.84
C VAL A 142 -2.72 16.06 6.18
N ASP A 143 -2.77 15.85 4.86
CA ASP A 143 -4.03 15.90 4.09
C ASP A 143 -4.88 14.63 4.25
N LEU A 144 -4.43 13.64 5.04
CA LEU A 144 -5.19 12.41 5.23
C LEU A 144 -6.38 12.65 6.17
N ASN A 145 -7.59 12.38 5.65
CA ASN A 145 -8.84 12.48 6.40
C ASN A 145 -9.23 11.17 7.11
N SER A 146 -10.36 11.18 7.83
CA SER A 146 -10.87 10.05 8.63
C SER A 146 -11.31 8.81 7.82
N GLY A 147 -11.35 8.91 6.48
CA GLY A 147 -11.51 7.79 5.55
C GLY A 147 -10.19 7.09 5.18
N HIS A 148 -9.07 7.53 5.74
CA HIS A 148 -7.74 6.98 5.47
C HIS A 148 -7.08 6.43 6.73
N TYR A 149 -6.01 5.69 6.52
CA TYR A 149 -5.25 5.03 7.59
C TYR A 149 -3.77 5.36 7.47
N VAL A 150 -3.17 5.65 8.63
CA VAL A 150 -1.73 5.56 8.82
C VAL A 150 -1.45 4.25 9.55
N LYS A 151 -0.75 3.34 8.87
CA LYS A 151 -0.35 2.05 9.39
C LYS A 151 1.08 2.14 9.91
N PHE A 152 1.37 1.45 11.00
CA PHE A 152 2.73 1.26 11.49
C PHE A 152 3.01 -0.22 11.62
N VAL A 153 4.05 -0.71 10.96
CA VAL A 153 4.61 -2.04 11.27
C VAL A 153 5.44 -1.93 12.55
N ILE A 154 5.10 -2.74 13.56
CA ILE A 154 5.74 -2.75 14.88
C ILE A 154 6.57 -4.02 15.01
N ALA A 155 7.90 -3.92 14.91
CA ALA A 155 8.79 -5.06 15.13
C ALA A 155 9.26 -5.17 16.58
N ASP A 156 9.41 -4.03 17.26
CA ASP A 156 9.89 -4.00 18.64
C ASP A 156 9.25 -2.89 19.49
N LYS A 157 9.69 -2.78 20.74
CA LYS A 157 9.26 -1.74 21.67
C LYS A 157 9.65 -0.33 21.20
N LYS A 158 10.77 -0.19 20.48
CA LYS A 158 11.25 1.11 20.00
C LYS A 158 10.32 1.63 18.90
N ASP A 159 9.90 0.78 17.97
CA ASP A 159 8.89 1.10 16.98
C ASP A 159 7.59 1.52 17.66
N TYR A 160 7.10 0.76 18.64
CA TYR A 160 5.86 1.09 19.34
C TYR A 160 5.90 2.46 20.02
N VAL A 161 7.00 2.79 20.71
CA VAL A 161 7.17 4.09 21.35
C VAL A 161 7.22 5.21 20.31
N MET A 162 7.97 5.00 19.21
CA MET A 162 8.05 5.99 18.14
C MET A 162 6.70 6.16 17.43
N ALA A 163 5.95 5.09 17.19
CA ALA A 163 4.63 5.14 16.58
C ALA A 163 3.69 6.05 17.37
N LYS A 164 3.67 5.93 18.71
CA LYS A 164 2.87 6.82 19.57
C LYS A 164 3.27 8.28 19.42
N PHE A 165 4.57 8.56 19.43
CA PHE A 165 5.08 9.92 19.23
C PHE A 165 4.65 10.49 17.87
N VAL A 166 4.83 9.71 16.80
CA VAL A 166 4.43 10.10 15.44
C VAL A 166 2.93 10.30 15.34
N MET A 167 2.11 9.44 15.95
CA MET A 167 0.65 9.60 15.97
C MET A 167 0.23 10.94 16.57
N ASP A 168 0.81 11.33 17.70
CA ASP A 168 0.47 12.60 18.35
C ASP A 168 1.01 13.79 17.54
N HIS A 169 2.19 13.65 16.93
CA HIS A 169 2.75 14.67 16.05
C HIS A 169 1.91 14.89 14.80
N LEU A 170 1.48 13.82 14.11
CA LEU A 170 0.65 13.91 12.92
C LEU A 170 -0.72 14.53 13.23
N LYS A 171 -1.33 14.17 14.37
CA LYS A 171 -2.57 14.84 14.83
C LYS A 171 -2.36 16.33 15.09
N TYR A 172 -1.24 16.69 15.70
CA TYR A 172 -0.88 18.09 15.94
C TYR A 172 -0.73 18.87 14.63
N LEU A 173 -0.18 18.24 13.58
CA LEU A 173 -0.08 18.81 12.24
C LEU A 173 -1.41 18.84 11.48
N GLY A 174 -2.49 18.27 12.02
CA GLY A 174 -3.83 18.30 11.43
C GLY A 174 -4.27 17.03 10.71
N CYS A 175 -3.47 15.96 10.72
CA CYS A 175 -3.87 14.67 10.17
C CYS A 175 -5.10 14.13 10.91
N GLN A 176 -6.13 13.72 10.16
CA GLN A 176 -7.38 13.16 10.69
C GLN A 176 -7.54 11.66 10.41
N ALA A 177 -6.50 11.03 9.84
CA ALA A 177 -6.49 9.61 9.56
C ALA A 177 -6.67 8.76 10.82
N LYS A 178 -7.17 7.55 10.61
CA LYS A 178 -7.16 6.52 11.64
C LYS A 178 -5.75 5.92 11.73
N PHE A 179 -5.37 5.46 12.91
CA PHE A 179 -4.07 4.82 13.12
C PHE A 179 -4.23 3.33 13.37
N ALA A 180 -3.34 2.53 12.80
CA ALA A 180 -3.33 1.08 12.97
C ALA A 180 -1.91 0.56 13.24
N PHE A 181 -1.80 -0.43 14.12
CA PHE A 181 -0.56 -1.17 14.35
C PHE A 181 -0.67 -2.54 13.68
N SER A 182 0.37 -2.90 12.94
CA SER A 182 0.54 -4.22 12.34
C SER A 182 1.78 -4.86 12.96
N PRO A 183 1.66 -5.97 13.71
CA PRO A 183 2.81 -6.62 14.30
C PRO A 183 3.70 -7.22 13.19
N MET A 184 5.02 -7.04 13.31
CA MET A 184 5.95 -7.82 12.50
C MET A 184 5.94 -9.25 13.03
N ILE A 185 5.60 -10.19 12.16
CA ILE A 185 5.67 -11.61 12.48
C ILE A 185 6.98 -12.12 11.89
N GLU A 186 7.95 -12.47 12.74
CA GLU A 186 9.03 -13.34 12.31
C GLU A 186 8.39 -14.70 12.01
N ILE A 187 8.27 -15.04 10.73
CA ILE A 187 8.02 -16.43 10.35
C ILE A 187 9.32 -17.15 10.68
N GLY A 188 9.40 -17.71 11.89
CA GLY A 188 10.57 -18.42 12.38
C GLY A 188 11.06 -19.40 11.32
N GLY A 189 12.38 -19.36 11.07
CA GLY A 189 13.03 -20.53 10.50
C GLY A 189 12.72 -21.69 11.43
N ASP A 190 12.24 -22.80 10.87
CA ASP A 190 11.85 -24.02 11.57
C ASP A 190 12.90 -24.43 12.62
N ASP A 191 12.74 -23.95 13.86
CA ASP A 191 13.58 -24.27 15.01
C ASP A 191 12.91 -25.33 15.89
N GLY A 192 12.03 -26.14 15.28
CA GLY A 192 11.48 -27.37 15.85
C GLY A 192 10.65 -27.20 17.12
N ASN A 193 10.52 -25.99 17.64
CA ASN A 193 9.78 -25.66 18.85
C ASN A 193 8.76 -24.57 18.52
N GLY A 194 7.67 -25.02 17.88
CA GLY A 194 6.57 -24.17 17.48
C GLY A 194 6.05 -23.31 18.63
N TYR A 195 6.29 -22.00 18.54
CA TYR A 195 5.40 -21.01 19.10
C TYR A 195 4.58 -20.41 17.97
N LYS A 196 3.37 -20.95 17.86
CA LYS A 196 2.28 -20.44 17.06
C LYS A 196 1.72 -19.18 17.70
N VAL A 197 1.45 -18.17 16.88
CA VAL A 197 0.27 -17.31 17.05
C VAL A 197 -0.63 -17.54 15.86
#